data_AF-A0A7X2UY94-F1
#
_entry.id   AF-A0A7X2UY94-F1
#
_cell.length_a   1.000
_cell.length_b   1.000
_cell.length_c   1.000
_cell.angle_alpha   90.00
_cell.angle_beta   90.00
_cell.angle_gamma   90.00
#
_symmetry.space_group_name_H-M   'P 1'
#
loop_
_entity.id
_entity.type
_entity.pdbx_description
1 polymer ?
#
loop_
_entity_poly.entity_id
_entity_poly.type
_entity_poly.pdbx_seq_one_letter_code
_entity_poly.pdbx_strand_id
1 'polypeptide(L)'
;MPTQAKQQQTQGLSGFEPYVEKKGEEYMGEPMRKHFTKILQKWKQDLMQEVDRTVDHMKDEAANFPDPADRASQEEEFSLELRARDRERKLIKKIDKTLQLIEDEDYGWCESCGVEIGIRRLEARPTADMCVDCKTLAEIKEKQVGK
;
A
#
# COMPACT_ATOMS: atom_id res chain seq x y z
N MET A 1 22.30 7.34 3.41
CA MET A 1 21.88 5.94 3.68
C MET A 1 20.36 5.91 3.62
N PRO A 2 19.73 5.12 2.73
CA PRO A 2 18.28 5.10 2.65
C PRO A 2 17.73 4.42 3.92
N THR A 3 16.90 5.14 4.67
CA THR A 3 16.28 4.74 5.93
C THR A 3 15.48 3.44 5.74
N GLN A 4 15.54 2.54 6.72
CA GLN A 4 14.87 1.22 6.74
C GLN A 4 13.37 1.28 6.40
N ALA A 5 12.71 2.42 6.65
CA ALA A 5 11.33 2.70 6.26
C ALA A 5 11.06 2.60 4.73
N LYS A 6 12.09 2.77 3.88
CA LYS A 6 11.95 2.65 2.41
C LYS A 6 12.00 1.19 1.92
N GLN A 7 12.51 0.27 2.74
CA GLN A 7 12.63 -1.16 2.40
C GLN A 7 11.36 -1.96 2.70
N GLN A 8 10.55 -1.54 3.67
CA GLN A 8 9.30 -2.23 4.05
C GLN A 8 8.17 -2.08 3.02
N GLN A 9 8.07 -0.95 2.30
CA GLN A 9 6.99 -0.75 1.31
C GLN A 9 7.04 -1.73 0.12
N THR A 10 8.20 -2.33 -0.16
CA THR A 10 8.41 -3.25 -1.28
C THR A 10 8.24 -4.73 -0.92
N GLN A 11 8.17 -5.09 0.36
CA GLN A 11 8.21 -6.50 0.79
C GLN A 11 6.89 -7.26 0.61
N GLY A 12 5.73 -6.58 0.59
CA GLY A 12 4.42 -7.25 0.42
C GLY A 12 4.10 -7.71 -1.02
N LEU A 13 4.84 -7.21 -2.02
CA LEU A 13 4.56 -7.46 -3.45
C LEU A 13 5.59 -8.39 -4.11
N SER A 14 6.67 -8.76 -3.42
CA SER A 14 7.82 -9.48 -4.00
C SER A 14 7.59 -10.98 -4.27
N GLY A 15 6.40 -11.50 -3.98
CA GLY A 15 6.05 -12.92 -4.14
C GLY A 15 5.37 -13.29 -5.47
N PHE A 16 5.16 -12.32 -6.37
CA PHE A 16 4.43 -12.54 -7.61
C PHE A 16 5.34 -12.45 -8.83
N GLU A 17 5.16 -13.40 -9.75
CA GLU A 17 5.76 -13.31 -11.08
C GLU A 17 5.08 -12.20 -11.88
N PRO A 18 5.83 -11.38 -12.63
CA PRO A 18 5.22 -10.35 -13.44
C PRO A 18 4.29 -10.89 -14.52
N TYR A 19 3.20 -10.19 -14.76
CA TYR A 19 2.25 -10.45 -15.82
C TYR A 19 2.92 -10.38 -17.20
N VAL A 20 2.61 -11.35 -18.05
CA VAL A 20 3.08 -11.42 -19.42
C VAL A 20 1.88 -11.22 -20.35
N GLU A 21 1.82 -10.05 -20.97
CA GLU A 21 0.79 -9.69 -21.94
C GLU A 21 0.85 -10.60 -23.17
N LYS A 22 -0.31 -11.09 -23.59
CA LYS A 22 -0.44 -11.84 -24.85
C LYS A 22 -0.70 -10.87 -26.00
N LYS A 23 -0.26 -11.26 -27.20
CA LYS A 23 -0.48 -10.44 -28.40
C LYS A 23 -1.98 -10.29 -28.68
N GLY A 24 -2.46 -9.05 -28.73
CA GLY A 24 -3.87 -8.73 -28.97
C GLY A 24 -4.79 -8.98 -27.77
N GLU A 25 -4.22 -9.11 -26.57
CA GLU A 25 -4.99 -9.16 -25.33
C GLU A 25 -5.63 -7.81 -25.04
N GLU A 26 -6.90 -7.84 -24.61
CA GLU A 26 -7.61 -6.65 -24.18
C GLU A 26 -7.04 -6.16 -22.84
N TYR A 27 -6.74 -4.87 -22.78
CA TYR A 27 -6.25 -4.23 -21.57
C TYR A 27 -7.25 -4.42 -20.43
N MET A 28 -6.76 -4.86 -19.28
CA MET A 28 -7.57 -5.16 -18.09
C MET A 28 -8.67 -6.18 -18.32
N GLY A 29 -8.48 -7.13 -19.25
CA GLY A 29 -9.35 -8.30 -19.35
C GLY A 29 -9.34 -9.18 -18.09
N GLU A 30 -10.23 -10.17 -18.08
CA GLU A 30 -10.37 -11.14 -16.97
C GLU A 30 -9.04 -11.72 -16.42
N PRO A 31 -8.06 -12.16 -17.25
CA PRO A 31 -6.80 -12.70 -16.72
C PRO A 31 -5.94 -11.66 -15.99
N MET A 32 -5.89 -10.41 -16.48
CA MET A 32 -5.20 -9.30 -15.82
C MET A 32 -5.87 -8.93 -14.50
N ARG A 33 -7.21 -8.79 -14.49
CA ARG A 33 -7.97 -8.50 -13.27
C ARG A 33 -7.78 -9.58 -12.21
N LYS A 34 -7.76 -10.86 -12.60
CA LYS A 34 -7.45 -11.98 -11.70
C LYS A 34 -6.03 -11.91 -11.13
N HIS A 35 -5.06 -11.49 -11.93
CA HIS A 35 -3.68 -11.32 -11.47
C HIS A 35 -3.60 -10.24 -10.37
N PHE A 36 -4.11 -9.03 -10.63
CA PHE A 36 -4.09 -7.94 -9.64
C PHE A 36 -4.94 -8.22 -8.40
N THR A 37 -6.06 -8.92 -8.55
CA THR A 37 -6.89 -9.36 -7.42
C THR A 37 -6.09 -10.24 -6.46
N LYS A 38 -5.33 -11.22 -6.98
CA LYS A 38 -4.48 -12.08 -6.14
C LYS A 38 -3.41 -11.30 -5.40
N ILE A 39 -2.77 -10.34 -6.08
CA ILE A 39 -1.76 -9.47 -5.48
C ILE A 39 -2.36 -8.68 -4.32
N LEU A 40 -3.48 -7.98 -4.57
CA LEU A 40 -4.14 -7.13 -3.59
C LEU A 40 -4.68 -7.92 -2.40
N GLN A 41 -5.27 -9.10 -2.63
CA GLN A 41 -5.77 -9.96 -1.55
C GLN A 41 -4.63 -10.48 -0.68
N LYS A 42 -3.54 -10.95 -1.29
CA LYS A 42 -2.36 -11.42 -0.55
C LYS A 42 -1.76 -10.29 0.28
N TRP A 43 -1.57 -9.13 -0.34
CA TRP A 43 -1.02 -7.96 0.35
C TRP A 43 -1.92 -7.49 1.50
N LYS A 44 -3.25 -7.46 1.30
CA LYS A 44 -4.22 -7.18 2.37
C LYS A 44 -4.08 -8.16 3.52
N GLN A 45 -3.99 -9.46 3.24
CA GLN A 45 -3.84 -10.48 4.26
C GLN A 45 -2.56 -10.29 5.07
N ASP A 46 -1.44 -9.99 4.40
CA ASP A 46 -0.15 -9.77 5.06
C ASP A 46 -0.21 -8.53 5.96
N LEU A 47 -0.78 -7.42 5.48
CA LEU A 47 -0.99 -6.22 6.29
C LEU A 47 -1.91 -6.46 7.50
N MET A 48 -2.96 -7.27 7.35
CA MET A 48 -3.83 -7.62 8.48
C MET A 48 -3.07 -8.41 9.55
N GLN A 49 -2.22 -9.35 9.14
CA GLN A 49 -1.37 -10.11 10.08
C GLN A 49 -0.35 -9.22 10.79
N GLU A 50 0.24 -8.24 10.08
CA GLU A 50 1.15 -7.26 10.68
C GLU A 50 0.43 -6.40 11.73
N VAL A 51 -0.74 -5.86 11.39
CA VAL A 51 -1.55 -5.07 12.32
C VAL A 51 -1.90 -5.87 13.58
N ASP A 52 -2.32 -7.13 13.43
CA ASP A 52 -2.66 -7.99 14.57
C ASP A 52 -1.44 -8.25 15.48
N ARG A 53 -0.27 -8.54 14.88
CA ARG A 53 0.99 -8.73 15.62
C ARG A 53 1.40 -7.48 16.40
N THR A 54 1.33 -6.30 15.78
CA THR A 54 1.65 -5.05 16.48
C THR A 54 0.69 -4.80 17.64
N VAL A 55 -0.61 -5.09 17.47
CA VAL A 55 -1.58 -4.94 18.54
C VAL A 55 -1.28 -5.86 19.73
N ASP A 56 -0.88 -7.10 19.47
CA ASP A 56 -0.52 -8.02 20.55
C ASP A 56 0.80 -7.62 21.24
N HIS A 57 1.82 -7.19 20.48
CA HIS A 57 3.06 -6.62 21.02
C HIS A 57 2.79 -5.46 21.99
N MET A 58 1.98 -4.49 21.55
CA MET A 58 1.59 -3.34 22.36
C MET A 58 0.86 -3.71 23.65
N LYS A 59 0.04 -4.77 23.64
CA LYS A 59 -0.66 -5.23 24.86
C LYS A 59 0.32 -5.84 25.85
N ASP A 60 1.26 -6.64 25.37
CA ASP A 60 2.27 -7.30 26.19
C ASP A 60 3.20 -6.26 26.84
N GLU A 61 3.63 -5.26 26.07
CA GLU A 61 4.42 -4.15 26.61
C GLU A 61 3.65 -3.29 27.61
N ALA A 62 2.36 -3.01 27.34
CA ALA A 62 1.52 -2.23 28.25
C ALA A 62 1.21 -2.94 29.57
N ALA A 63 1.29 -4.28 29.59
CA ALA A 63 1.17 -5.06 30.82
C ALA A 63 2.43 -4.98 31.71
N ASN A 64 3.57 -4.56 31.15
CA ASN A 64 4.82 -4.39 31.85
C ASN A 64 5.03 -2.92 32.23
N PHE A 65 4.96 -2.61 33.53
CA PHE A 65 5.18 -1.25 34.01
C PHE A 65 6.66 -0.88 33.88
N PRO A 66 7.03 0.11 33.05
CA PRO A 66 8.42 0.55 32.94
C PRO A 66 8.83 1.25 34.22
N ASP A 67 10.14 1.25 34.49
CA ASP A 67 10.68 2.11 35.53
C ASP A 67 10.61 3.60 35.09
N PRO A 68 10.79 4.56 36.02
CA PRO A 68 10.73 5.98 35.67
C PRO A 68 11.78 6.45 34.65
N ALA A 69 12.90 5.73 34.51
CA ALA A 69 13.96 6.09 33.56
C ALA A 69 13.65 5.60 32.14
N ASP A 70 12.98 4.46 32.02
CA ASP A 70 12.64 3.81 30.75
C ASP A 70 11.28 4.26 30.19
N ARG A 71 10.44 4.88 31.02
CA ARG A 71 9.09 5.33 30.63
C ARG A 71 9.07 6.21 29.38
N ALA A 72 10.02 7.15 29.27
CA ALA A 72 10.06 8.06 28.12
C ALA A 72 10.35 7.31 26.80
N SER A 73 11.26 6.34 26.84
CA SER A 73 11.62 5.51 25.68
C SER A 73 10.45 4.63 25.24
N GLN A 74 9.76 4.00 26.19
CA GLN A 74 8.58 3.20 25.90
C GLN A 74 7.46 4.06 25.27
N GLU A 75 7.15 5.22 25.84
CA GLU A 75 6.10 6.10 25.27
C GLU A 75 6.43 6.55 23.83
N GLU A 76 7.70 6.76 23.49
CA GLU A 76 8.13 7.06 22.13
C GLU A 76 7.90 5.88 21.17
N GLU A 77 8.28 4.67 21.58
CA GLU A 77 8.09 3.44 20.80
C GLU A 77 6.61 3.18 20.51
N PHE A 78 5.75 3.24 21.53
CA PHE A 78 4.30 3.15 21.38
C PHE A 78 3.73 4.17 20.39
N SER A 79 4.20 5.41 20.45
CA SER A 79 3.79 6.48 19.54
C SER A 79 4.18 6.18 18.08
N LEU A 80 5.36 5.61 17.85
CA LEU A 80 5.82 5.20 16.53
C LEU A 80 4.99 4.02 15.98
N GLU A 81 4.74 3.00 16.80
CA GLU A 81 3.94 1.84 16.44
C GLU A 81 2.49 2.22 16.09
N LEU A 82 1.85 3.05 16.93
CA LEU A 82 0.50 3.57 16.67
C LEU A 82 0.41 4.29 15.32
N ARG A 83 1.41 5.11 15.00
CA ARG A 83 1.46 5.82 13.71
C ARG A 83 1.67 4.86 12.55
N ALA A 84 2.47 3.81 12.71
CA ALA A 84 2.68 2.78 11.68
C ALA A 84 1.38 2.01 11.40
N ARG A 85 0.76 1.50 12.45
CA ARG A 85 -0.53 0.80 12.39
C ARG A 85 -1.61 1.64 11.72
N ASP A 86 -1.72 2.93 12.05
CA ASP A 86 -2.71 3.80 11.44
C ASP A 86 -2.48 4.01 9.93
N ARG A 87 -1.21 3.97 9.46
CA ARG A 87 -0.89 3.96 8.03
C ARG A 87 -1.29 2.65 7.37
N GLU A 88 -1.01 1.52 7.99
CA GLU A 88 -1.39 0.18 7.49
C GLU A 88 -2.90 0.04 7.40
N ARG A 89 -3.66 0.47 8.41
CA ARG A 89 -5.13 0.48 8.38
C ARG A 89 -5.68 1.34 7.23
N LYS A 90 -5.09 2.51 6.98
CA LYS A 90 -5.47 3.36 5.84
C LYS A 90 -5.13 2.69 4.51
N LEU A 91 -4.01 1.98 4.44
CA LEU A 91 -3.60 1.24 3.26
C LEU A 91 -4.52 0.04 2.97
N ILE A 92 -4.94 -0.72 4.00
CA ILE A 92 -5.94 -1.80 3.86
C ILE A 92 -7.24 -1.24 3.27
N LYS A 93 -7.74 -0.11 3.79
CA LYS A 93 -8.92 0.56 3.22
C LYS A 93 -8.70 0.97 1.76
N LYS A 94 -7.49 1.39 1.39
CA LYS A 94 -7.16 1.72 0.00
C LYS A 94 -7.19 0.48 -0.88
N ILE A 95 -6.64 -0.65 -0.40
CA ILE A 95 -6.69 -1.93 -1.10
C ILE A 95 -8.13 -2.39 -1.30
N ASP A 96 -9.00 -2.25 -0.28
CA ASP A 96 -10.42 -2.58 -0.39
C ASP A 96 -11.11 -1.75 -1.47
N LYS A 97 -10.86 -0.44 -1.52
CA LYS A 97 -11.36 0.42 -2.61
C LYS A 97 -10.83 -0.06 -3.97
N THR A 98 -9.55 -0.42 -4.06
CA THR A 98 -8.96 -0.91 -5.31
C THR A 98 -9.57 -2.25 -5.76
N LEU A 99 -9.86 -3.16 -4.83
CA LEU A 99 -10.56 -4.40 -5.14
C LEU A 99 -11.97 -4.14 -5.70
N GLN A 100 -12.69 -3.18 -5.12
CA GLN A 100 -13.99 -2.74 -5.65
C GLN A 100 -13.88 -2.21 -7.07
N LEU A 101 -12.85 -1.38 -7.37
CA LEU A 101 -12.61 -0.90 -8.75
C LEU A 101 -12.36 -2.04 -9.74
N ILE A 102 -11.76 -3.16 -9.29
CA ILE A 102 -11.57 -4.33 -10.15
C ILE A 102 -12.90 -5.04 -10.41
N GLU A 103 -13.75 -5.15 -9.38
CA GLU A 103 -15.10 -5.72 -9.50
C GLU A 103 -16.00 -4.88 -10.42
N ASP A 104 -15.88 -3.56 -10.34
CA ASP A 104 -16.64 -2.59 -11.15
C ASP A 104 -16.06 -2.42 -12.58
N GLU A 105 -14.98 -3.11 -12.91
CA GLU A 105 -14.26 -3.02 -14.20
C GLU A 105 -13.68 -1.63 -14.53
N ASP A 106 -13.48 -0.78 -13.52
CA ASP A 106 -12.89 0.56 -13.62
C ASP A 106 -11.39 0.59 -13.23
N TYR A 107 -10.79 -0.57 -12.93
CA TYR A 107 -9.39 -0.67 -12.52
C TYR A 107 -8.42 -0.65 -13.70
N GLY A 108 -7.41 0.22 -13.61
CA GLY A 108 -6.31 0.31 -14.58
C GLY A 108 -6.24 1.63 -15.34
N TRP A 109 -7.26 2.48 -15.21
CA TRP A 109 -7.28 3.78 -15.88
C TRP A 109 -6.96 4.93 -14.92
N CYS A 110 -6.35 5.98 -15.46
CA CYS A 110 -6.01 7.19 -14.71
C CYS A 110 -7.27 7.97 -14.36
N GLU A 111 -7.53 8.20 -13.07
CA GLU A 111 -8.68 8.99 -12.59
C GLU A 111 -8.70 10.45 -13.13
N SER A 112 -7.55 10.98 -13.56
CA SER A 112 -7.44 12.38 -14.03
C SER A 112 -7.60 12.58 -15.54
N CYS A 113 -7.17 11.62 -16.36
CA CYS A 113 -7.16 11.78 -17.82
C CYS A 113 -7.70 10.58 -18.59
N GLY A 114 -8.11 9.50 -17.91
CA GLY A 114 -8.71 8.31 -18.51
C GLY A 114 -7.75 7.40 -19.28
N VAL A 115 -6.46 7.74 -19.36
CA VAL A 115 -5.47 6.89 -20.06
C VAL A 115 -5.13 5.65 -19.24
N GLU A 116 -4.74 4.58 -19.93
CA GLU A 116 -4.28 3.34 -19.32
C GLU A 116 -3.05 3.57 -18.44
N ILE A 117 -3.03 2.93 -17.28
CA ILE A 117 -1.87 2.88 -16.39
C ILE A 117 -1.05 1.65 -16.75
N GLY A 118 0.23 1.84 -17.07
CA GLY A 118 1.10 0.73 -17.48
C GLY A 118 1.14 -0.41 -16.46
N ILE A 119 1.09 -1.66 -16.94
CA ILE A 119 1.00 -2.87 -16.11
C ILE A 119 2.14 -2.94 -15.09
N ARG A 120 3.38 -2.70 -15.53
CA ARG A 120 4.56 -2.68 -14.64
C ARG A 120 4.44 -1.69 -13.49
N ARG A 121 3.73 -0.57 -13.70
CA ARG A 121 3.49 0.41 -12.66
C ARG A 121 2.45 -0.10 -11.66
N LEU A 122 1.38 -0.74 -12.14
CA LEU A 122 0.37 -1.37 -11.27
C LEU A 122 0.96 -2.55 -10.51
N GLU A 123 1.87 -3.32 -11.08
CA GLU A 123 2.59 -4.38 -10.34
C GLU A 123 3.44 -3.81 -9.21
N ALA A 124 4.13 -2.68 -9.48
CA ALA A 124 4.92 -2.00 -8.46
C ALA A 124 4.06 -1.33 -7.38
N ARG A 125 2.88 -0.83 -7.77
CA ARG A 125 1.93 -0.18 -6.85
C ARG A 125 0.48 -0.40 -7.34
N PRO A 126 -0.19 -1.48 -6.90
CA PRO A 126 -1.49 -1.85 -7.46
C PRO A 126 -2.61 -0.90 -7.02
N THR A 127 -2.43 -0.16 -5.93
CA THR A 127 -3.38 0.86 -5.44
C THR A 127 -3.09 2.25 -6.03
N ALA A 128 -2.66 2.35 -7.29
CA ALA A 128 -2.26 3.60 -7.89
C ALA A 128 -3.34 4.13 -8.84
N ASP A 129 -3.76 5.38 -8.60
CA ASP A 129 -5.02 5.93 -9.11
C ASP A 129 -4.83 6.86 -10.33
N MET A 130 -3.57 7.21 -10.63
CA MET A 130 -3.20 8.13 -11.71
C MET A 130 -2.07 7.56 -12.55
N CYS A 131 -1.93 7.98 -13.81
CA CYS A 131 -0.73 7.70 -14.61
C CYS A 131 0.51 8.47 -14.09
N VAL A 132 1.70 8.16 -14.63
CA VAL A 132 2.96 8.79 -14.19
C VAL A 132 2.93 10.30 -14.40
N ASP A 133 2.44 10.76 -15.54
CA ASP A 133 2.43 12.19 -15.89
C ASP A 133 1.50 12.99 -14.98
N CYS A 134 0.26 12.53 -14.81
CA CYS A 134 -0.71 13.16 -13.90
C CYS A 134 -0.21 13.15 -12.45
N LYS A 135 0.42 12.05 -12.01
CA LYS A 135 0.99 11.99 -10.66
C LYS A 135 2.15 12.97 -10.49
N THR A 136 3.02 13.10 -11.50
CA THR A 136 4.14 14.04 -11.48
C THR A 136 3.65 15.49 -11.41
N LEU A 137 2.65 15.84 -12.22
CA LEU A 137 2.03 17.17 -12.19
C LEU A 137 1.37 17.47 -10.84
N ALA A 138 0.67 16.50 -10.26
CA ALA A 138 0.07 16.64 -8.93
C ALA A 138 1.13 16.90 -7.85
N GLU A 139 2.27 16.20 -7.89
CA GLU A 139 3.38 16.41 -6.95
C GLU A 139 4.08 17.77 -7.12
N ILE A 140 4.24 18.26 -8.36
CA ILE A 140 4.77 19.61 -8.61
C ILE A 140 3.82 20.66 -8.02
N LYS A 141 2.52 20.51 -8.25
CA LYS A 141 1.49 21.41 -7.72
C LYS A 141 1.47 21.40 -6.19
N GLU A 142 1.56 20.23 -5.56
CA GLU A 142 1.63 20.08 -4.10
C GLU A 142 2.80 20.88 -3.50
N LYS A 143 4.00 20.76 -4.10
CA LYS A 143 5.19 21.51 -3.68
C LYS A 143 5.06 23.02 -3.82
N GLN A 144 4.35 23.51 -4.84
CA GLN A 144 4.15 24.93 -5.07
C GLN A 144 3.08 25.54 -4.14
N VAL A 145 2.07 24.76 -3.77
CA VAL A 145 0.93 25.22 -2.97
C VAL A 145 1.20 25.14 -1.46
N GLY A 146 2.23 24.42 -1.02
CA GLY A 146 2.72 24.46 0.36
C GLY A 146 1.69 24.00 1.38
N LYS A 147 1.07 22.85 1.14
CA LYS A 147 0.32 22.13 2.19
C LYS A 147 1.18 21.02 2.79
#